data_AF-A0A2H6MWU1-F1
#
_entry.id   AF-A0A2H6MWU1-F1
#
_cell.length_a   1.000
_cell.length_b   1.000
_cell.length_c   1.000
_cell.angle_alpha   90.00
_cell.angle_beta   90.00
_cell.angle_gamma   90.00
#
_symmetry.space_group_name_H-M   'P 1'
#
loop_
_entity.id
_entity.type
_entity.pdbx_description
1 polymer ?
#
loop_
_entity_poly.entity_id
_entity_poly.type
_entity_poly.pdbx_seq_one_letter_code
_entity_poly.pdbx_strand_id
1 'polypeptide(L)'
;FGMAAAMAGTMRALIHKAVDFAANRTQFGEKIHTFGAIQEKLARMALLHYVTESMAYMISANMDRGASDFQIEAAISKVFGSEAAWSVSDECIQTMGGMGFMKESGVEQVMRDLRIFRIFEGTNDILRLFIALYGFQNAGNQLRGLQQAVKNPFGNAGLLVSEAGKRVRRRAGLGTGITLKGVVHPSLESSSEQAVEAIDLFAGVIENQLLKHGKKVVEEQFMLKQIADSAIDIYAMVVVLSRASRAL
;
A
#
# COMPACT_ATOMS: atom_id res chain seq x y z
N PHE A 1 -4.06 -10.54 7.64
CA PHE A 1 -4.56 -9.47 8.53
C PHE A 1 -3.92 -9.50 9.93
N GLY A 2 -3.79 -10.66 10.59
CA GLY A 2 -3.32 -10.74 11.99
C GLY A 2 -1.96 -10.06 12.26
N MET A 3 -0.98 -10.27 11.38
CA MET A 3 0.31 -9.57 11.49
C MET A 3 0.16 -8.05 11.40
N ALA A 4 -0.56 -7.53 10.39
CA ALA A 4 -0.79 -6.10 10.25
C ALA A 4 -1.54 -5.50 11.46
N ALA A 5 -2.50 -6.24 12.04
CA ALA A 5 -3.20 -5.82 13.25
C ALA A 5 -2.25 -5.71 14.46
N ALA A 6 -1.36 -6.70 14.66
CA ALA A 6 -0.34 -6.65 15.70
C ALA A 6 0.62 -5.46 15.49
N MET A 7 1.10 -5.26 14.25
CA MET A 7 1.98 -4.14 13.89
C MET A 7 1.32 -2.78 14.11
N ALA A 8 0.02 -2.65 13.84
CA ALA A 8 -0.74 -1.44 14.17
C ALA A 8 -0.72 -1.15 15.68
N GLY A 9 -0.97 -2.17 16.51
CA GLY A 9 -0.87 -2.04 17.97
C GLY A 9 0.53 -1.62 18.43
N THR A 10 1.57 -2.23 17.88
CA THR A 10 2.97 -1.88 18.18
C THR A 10 3.27 -0.42 17.83
N MET A 11 2.91 0.01 16.62
CA MET A 11 3.16 1.38 16.16
C MET A 11 2.43 2.42 17.03
N ARG A 12 1.18 2.14 17.42
CA ARG A 12 0.42 3.00 18.33
C ARG A 12 1.21 3.26 19.61
N ALA A 13 1.72 2.21 20.25
CA ALA A 13 2.49 2.32 21.49
C ALA A 13 3.80 3.10 21.31
N LEU A 14 4.51 2.88 20.20
CA LEU A 14 5.74 3.60 19.86
C LEU A 14 5.48 5.09 19.60
N ILE A 15 4.43 5.42 18.86
CA ILE A 15 4.01 6.80 18.61
C ILE A 15 3.72 7.51 19.93
N HIS A 16 3.01 6.88 20.86
CA HIS A 16 2.75 7.47 22.18
C HIS A 16 4.04 7.80 22.93
N LYS A 17 5.03 6.90 22.94
CA LYS A 17 6.35 7.14 23.54
C LYS A 17 7.08 8.31 22.87
N ALA A 18 7.09 8.36 21.54
CA ALA A 18 7.76 9.42 20.78
C ALA A 18 7.11 10.79 21.02
N VAL A 19 5.77 10.86 21.00
CA VAL A 19 5.00 12.09 21.25
C VAL A 19 5.23 12.58 22.67
N ASP A 20 5.15 11.70 23.68
CA ASP A 20 5.37 12.07 25.08
C ASP A 20 6.80 12.61 25.31
N PHE A 21 7.81 11.94 24.74
CA PHE A 21 9.18 12.43 24.81
C PHE A 21 9.32 13.80 24.12
N ALA A 22 8.74 13.97 22.93
CA ALA A 22 8.82 15.22 22.18
C ALA A 22 8.11 16.38 22.87
N ALA A 23 7.00 16.12 23.58
CA ALA A 23 6.25 17.08 24.38
C ALA A 23 7.04 17.57 25.59
N ASN A 24 7.85 16.69 26.19
CA ASN A 24 8.52 16.98 27.46
C ASN A 24 9.98 17.41 27.31
N ARG A 25 10.68 16.99 26.25
CA ARG A 25 12.09 17.31 26.05
C ARG A 25 12.29 18.77 25.61
N THR A 26 13.05 19.53 26.39
CA THR A 26 13.52 20.87 26.00
C THR A 26 14.92 20.80 25.40
N GLN A 27 15.13 21.42 24.24
CA GLN A 27 16.45 21.64 23.65
C GLN A 27 16.42 22.97 22.87
N PHE A 28 17.55 23.68 22.78
CA PHE A 28 17.60 25.00 22.13
C PHE A 28 16.54 26.00 22.64
N GLY A 29 16.18 25.90 23.92
CA GLY A 29 15.23 26.82 24.57
C GLY A 29 13.74 26.46 24.42
N GLU A 30 13.37 25.46 23.60
CA GLU A 30 11.97 25.10 23.35
C GLU A 30 11.73 23.59 23.48
N LYS A 31 10.45 23.19 23.55
CA LYS A 31 10.07 21.78 23.47
C LYS A 31 10.29 21.26 22.05
N ILE A 32 10.90 20.08 21.90
CA ILE A 32 11.33 19.63 20.56
C ILE A 32 10.17 19.36 19.59
N HIS A 33 8.94 19.18 20.07
CA HIS A 33 7.75 19.08 19.20
C HIS A 33 7.44 20.38 18.41
N THR A 34 8.04 21.53 18.77
CA THR A 34 7.92 22.77 17.98
C THR A 34 8.79 22.74 16.72
N PHE A 35 9.77 21.84 16.65
CA PHE A 35 10.68 21.74 15.51
C PHE A 35 10.05 20.96 14.35
N GLY A 36 10.08 21.55 13.15
CA GLY A 36 9.51 20.95 11.93
C GLY A 36 10.05 19.55 11.63
N ALA A 37 11.34 19.29 11.89
CA ALA A 37 11.92 17.97 11.70
C ALA A 37 11.32 16.88 12.62
N ILE A 38 10.89 17.24 13.83
CA ILE A 38 10.19 16.33 14.74
C ILE A 38 8.72 16.17 14.31
N GLN A 39 8.07 17.27 13.90
CA GLN A 39 6.70 17.24 13.40
C GLN A 39 6.56 16.33 12.18
N GLU A 40 7.49 16.39 11.23
CA GLU A 40 7.50 15.51 10.06
C GLU A 40 7.60 14.04 10.45
N LYS A 41 8.50 13.69 11.38
CA LYS A 41 8.66 12.32 11.88
C LYS A 41 7.36 11.80 12.50
N LEU A 42 6.79 12.55 13.44
CA LEU A 42 5.55 12.17 14.12
C LEU A 42 4.37 12.05 13.15
N ALA A 43 4.27 12.96 12.17
CA ALA A 43 3.24 12.91 11.13
C ALA A 43 3.38 11.67 10.23
N ARG A 44 4.60 11.36 9.79
CA ARG A 44 4.88 10.15 9.00
C ARG A 44 4.60 8.88 9.80
N MET A 45 4.99 8.82 11.07
CA MET A 45 4.69 7.68 11.93
C MET A 45 3.18 7.46 12.07
N ALA A 46 2.42 8.54 12.30
CA ALA A 46 0.97 8.49 12.40
C ALA A 46 0.30 8.04 11.09
N LEU A 47 0.79 8.50 9.94
CA LEU A 47 0.32 8.07 8.62
C LEU A 47 0.52 6.57 8.41
N LEU A 48 1.74 6.07 8.67
CA LEU A 48 2.09 4.66 8.53
C LEU A 48 1.22 3.75 9.42
N HIS A 49 1.00 4.18 10.66
CA HIS A 49 0.08 3.52 11.58
C HIS A 49 -1.36 3.52 11.03
N TYR A 50 -1.87 4.67 10.59
CA TYR A 50 -3.24 4.79 10.10
C TYR A 50 -3.50 3.90 8.89
N VAL A 51 -2.58 3.87 7.92
CA VAL A 51 -2.68 2.98 6.75
C VAL A 51 -2.68 1.51 7.18
N THR A 52 -1.72 1.10 8.01
CA THR A 52 -1.58 -0.31 8.45
C THR A 52 -2.82 -0.80 9.20
N GLU A 53 -3.33 0.01 10.13
CA GLU A 53 -4.55 -0.31 10.86
C GLU A 53 -5.74 -0.43 9.91
N SER A 54 -5.87 0.49 8.95
CA SER A 54 -6.95 0.48 7.98
C SER A 54 -6.93 -0.78 7.10
N MET A 55 -5.74 -1.19 6.64
CA MET A 55 -5.58 -2.44 5.87
C MET A 55 -5.95 -3.66 6.71
N ALA A 56 -5.48 -3.73 7.95
CA ALA A 56 -5.73 -4.86 8.84
C ALA A 56 -7.24 -5.11 9.04
N TYR A 57 -7.99 -4.05 9.37
CA TYR A 57 -9.43 -4.14 9.60
C TYR A 57 -10.25 -4.27 8.33
N MET A 58 -9.80 -3.72 7.20
CA MET A 58 -10.49 -3.94 5.92
C MET A 58 -10.42 -5.42 5.51
N ILE A 59 -9.25 -6.04 5.65
CA ILE A 59 -9.06 -7.44 5.25
C ILE A 59 -9.82 -8.37 6.20
N SER A 60 -9.78 -8.13 7.52
CA SER A 60 -10.56 -8.95 8.46
C SER A 60 -12.06 -8.82 8.18
N ALA A 61 -12.56 -7.62 7.89
CA ALA A 61 -13.96 -7.42 7.52
C ALA A 61 -14.33 -8.12 6.21
N ASN A 62 -13.43 -8.17 5.22
CA ASN A 62 -13.66 -8.94 3.99
C ASN A 62 -13.76 -10.45 4.29
N MET A 63 -12.89 -10.96 5.16
CA MET A 63 -12.92 -12.37 5.59
C MET A 63 -14.22 -12.70 6.35
N ASP A 64 -14.65 -11.84 7.27
CA ASP A 64 -15.89 -12.02 8.03
C ASP A 64 -17.14 -12.01 7.12
N ARG A 65 -17.07 -11.30 5.98
CA ARG A 65 -18.12 -11.29 4.94
C ARG A 65 -18.04 -12.48 3.98
N GLY A 66 -17.11 -13.41 4.19
CA GLY A 66 -16.94 -14.59 3.36
C GLY A 66 -16.25 -14.35 2.03
N ALA A 67 -15.46 -13.27 1.89
CA ALA A 67 -14.64 -13.06 0.70
C ALA A 67 -13.66 -14.23 0.52
N SER A 68 -13.62 -14.80 -0.68
CA SER A 68 -12.75 -15.94 -1.02
C SER A 68 -11.45 -15.52 -1.71
N ASP A 69 -11.37 -14.29 -2.18
CA ASP A 69 -10.23 -13.70 -2.88
C ASP A 69 -9.76 -12.46 -2.12
N PHE A 70 -8.63 -12.60 -1.42
CA PHE A 70 -8.01 -11.54 -0.60
C PHE A 70 -6.50 -11.74 -0.41
N GLN A 71 -5.90 -12.67 -1.16
CA GLN A 71 -4.53 -13.13 -0.96
C GLN A 71 -3.53 -12.02 -1.29
N ILE A 72 -3.80 -11.22 -2.33
CA ILE A 72 -2.98 -10.04 -2.68
C ILE A 72 -3.04 -9.02 -1.54
N GLU A 73 -4.24 -8.65 -1.08
CA GLU A 73 -4.45 -7.65 -0.03
C GLU A 73 -3.81 -8.10 1.29
N ALA A 74 -3.92 -9.40 1.62
CA ALA A 74 -3.24 -9.99 2.77
C ALA A 74 -1.71 -9.86 2.66
N ALA A 75 -1.13 -10.19 1.52
CA ALA A 75 0.31 -10.05 1.27
C ALA A 75 0.76 -8.58 1.34
N ILE A 76 0.00 -7.66 0.73
CA ILE A 76 0.25 -6.21 0.81
C ILE A 76 0.26 -5.75 2.27
N SER A 77 -0.76 -6.11 3.06
CA SER A 77 -0.83 -5.70 4.47
C SER A 77 0.32 -6.22 5.32
N LYS A 78 0.85 -7.42 5.00
CA LYS A 78 2.00 -8.02 5.67
C LYS A 78 3.27 -7.25 5.36
N VAL A 79 3.53 -7.00 4.08
CA VAL A 79 4.70 -6.24 3.62
C VAL A 79 4.66 -4.82 4.18
N PHE A 80 3.56 -4.10 3.95
CA PHE A 80 3.39 -2.73 4.40
C PHE A 80 3.48 -2.62 5.92
N GLY A 81 2.71 -3.42 6.67
CA GLY A 81 2.65 -3.31 8.12
C GLY A 81 3.99 -3.63 8.82
N SER A 82 4.74 -4.62 8.32
CA SER A 82 6.05 -4.97 8.88
C SER A 82 7.12 -3.91 8.61
N GLU A 83 7.11 -3.29 7.43
CA GLU A 83 8.04 -2.20 7.08
C GLU A 83 7.66 -0.88 7.76
N ALA A 84 6.37 -0.57 7.82
CA ALA A 84 5.82 0.56 8.55
C ALA A 84 6.22 0.50 10.03
N ALA A 85 6.01 -0.64 10.69
CA ALA A 85 6.36 -0.79 12.11
C ALA A 85 7.87 -0.65 12.35
N TRP A 86 8.70 -1.21 11.46
CA TRP A 86 10.15 -1.02 11.51
C TRP A 86 10.53 0.47 11.43
N SER A 87 10.00 1.20 10.44
CA SER A 87 10.26 2.64 10.28
C SER A 87 9.75 3.46 11.47
N VAL A 88 8.58 3.14 12.01
CA VAL A 88 8.05 3.83 13.20
C VAL A 88 8.92 3.58 14.43
N SER A 89 9.42 2.36 14.62
CA SER A 89 10.32 2.05 15.74
C SER A 89 11.66 2.77 15.62
N ASP A 90 12.23 2.82 14.41
CA ASP A 90 13.47 3.54 14.12
C ASP A 90 13.31 5.05 14.40
N GLU A 91 12.23 5.64 13.91
CA GLU A 91 11.95 7.07 14.12
C GLU A 91 11.59 7.42 15.57
N CYS A 92 11.01 6.47 16.32
CA CYS A 92 10.82 6.61 17.76
C CYS A 92 12.18 6.70 18.49
N ILE A 93 13.13 5.83 18.16
CA ILE A 93 14.50 5.89 18.72
C ILE A 93 15.15 7.22 18.35
N GLN A 94 15.06 7.61 17.08
CA GLN A 94 15.66 8.86 16.60
C GLN A 94 15.08 10.09 17.30
N THR A 95 13.77 10.11 17.54
CA THR A 95 13.08 11.19 18.28
C THR A 95 13.53 11.25 19.74
N MET A 96 13.78 10.09 20.36
CA MET A 96 14.25 9.98 21.74
C MET A 96 15.77 10.18 21.89
N GLY A 97 16.52 10.21 20.79
CA GLY A 97 17.97 10.32 20.76
C GLY A 97 18.64 9.19 21.56
N GLY A 98 19.68 9.53 22.33
CA GLY A 98 20.41 8.54 23.14
C GLY A 98 19.51 7.75 24.10
N MET A 99 18.41 8.33 24.59
CA MET A 99 17.48 7.62 25.47
C MET A 99 16.75 6.48 24.74
N GLY A 100 16.45 6.62 23.45
CA GLY A 100 15.81 5.56 22.65
C GLY A 100 16.69 4.33 22.48
N PHE A 101 18.01 4.49 22.58
CA PHE A 101 18.98 3.40 22.52
C PHE A 101 19.18 2.69 23.87
N MET A 102 18.74 3.31 24.97
CA MET A 102 18.88 2.74 26.31
C MET A 102 17.83 1.65 26.56
N LYS A 103 18.26 0.55 27.19
CA LYS A 103 17.42 -0.62 27.51
C LYS A 103 16.19 -0.23 28.34
N GLU A 104 16.35 0.72 29.25
CA GLU A 104 15.31 1.23 30.15
C GLU A 104 14.12 1.86 29.39
N SER A 105 14.34 2.35 28.16
CA SER A 105 13.26 2.88 27.32
C SER A 105 12.30 1.78 26.82
N GLY A 106 12.81 0.56 26.68
CA GLY A 106 12.15 -0.58 26.04
C GLY A 106 11.97 -0.45 24.52
N VAL A 107 12.36 0.68 23.89
CA VAL A 107 12.13 0.91 22.45
C VAL A 107 13.11 0.09 21.61
N GLU A 108 14.36 -0.01 22.02
CA GLU A 108 15.38 -0.86 21.37
C GLU A 108 14.93 -2.33 21.30
N GLN A 109 14.25 -2.82 22.34
CA GLN A 109 13.73 -4.18 22.37
C GLN A 109 12.66 -4.38 21.31
N VAL A 110 11.70 -3.46 21.21
CA VAL A 110 10.65 -3.52 20.18
C VAL A 110 11.28 -3.50 18.78
N MET A 111 12.30 -2.68 18.56
CA MET A 111 13.01 -2.66 17.27
C MET A 111 13.64 -4.01 16.93
N ARG A 112 14.33 -4.65 17.89
CA ARG A 112 14.88 -6.00 17.70
C ARG A 112 13.80 -7.02 17.39
N ASP A 113 12.70 -6.99 18.14
CA ASP A 113 11.56 -7.90 17.98
C ASP A 113 10.92 -7.73 16.59
N LEU A 114 10.82 -6.50 16.09
CA LEU A 114 10.23 -6.19 14.79
C LEU A 114 11.03 -6.74 13.59
N ARG A 115 12.34 -7.01 13.75
CA ARG A 115 13.19 -7.40 12.62
C ARG A 115 12.72 -8.67 11.93
N ILE A 116 12.18 -9.64 12.68
CA ILE A 116 11.76 -10.94 12.15
C ILE A 116 10.50 -10.85 11.28
N PHE A 117 9.64 -9.83 11.49
CA PHE A 117 8.36 -9.70 10.79
C PHE A 117 8.51 -9.41 9.30
N ARG A 118 9.68 -8.92 8.87
CA ARG A 118 10.02 -8.75 7.44
C ARG A 118 10.51 -10.04 6.77
N ILE A 119 10.70 -11.13 7.53
CA ILE A 119 11.32 -12.38 7.09
C ILE A 119 10.36 -13.56 7.18
N PHE A 120 9.80 -13.82 8.36
CA PHE A 120 8.93 -14.99 8.55
C PHE A 120 7.54 -14.79 7.94
N GLU A 121 6.76 -15.88 7.83
CA GLU A 121 5.46 -15.91 7.12
C GLU A 121 5.56 -15.37 5.68
N GLY A 122 6.65 -15.75 5.00
CA GLY A 122 7.04 -15.24 3.69
C GLY A 122 7.89 -13.98 3.81
N THR A 123 9.10 -14.00 3.24
CA THR A 123 9.95 -12.80 3.23
C THR A 123 9.25 -11.70 2.43
N ASN A 124 9.46 -10.44 2.79
CA ASN A 124 8.81 -9.35 2.08
C ASN A 124 9.20 -9.30 0.59
N ASP A 125 10.41 -9.75 0.23
CA ASP A 125 10.85 -9.87 -1.16
C ASP A 125 10.05 -10.93 -1.93
N ILE A 126 9.84 -12.11 -1.33
CA ILE A 126 9.02 -13.17 -1.94
C ILE A 126 7.55 -12.75 -2.02
N LEU A 127 7.03 -12.07 -1.01
CA LEU A 127 5.66 -11.56 -1.02
C LEU A 127 5.44 -10.48 -2.09
N ARG A 128 6.44 -9.63 -2.36
CA ARG A 128 6.39 -8.69 -3.50
C ARG A 128 6.31 -9.42 -4.83
N LEU A 129 7.14 -10.45 -5.03
CA LEU A 129 7.04 -11.28 -6.24
C LEU A 129 5.67 -11.93 -6.35
N PHE A 130 5.12 -12.45 -5.24
CA PHE A 130 3.77 -13.01 -5.21
C PHE A 130 2.70 -11.98 -5.60
N ILE A 131 2.71 -10.78 -5.01
CA ILE A 131 1.75 -9.69 -5.31
C ILE A 131 1.76 -9.38 -6.82
N ALA A 132 2.94 -9.17 -7.39
CA ALA A 132 3.08 -8.85 -8.80
C ALA A 132 2.63 -10.01 -9.70
N LEU A 133 3.11 -11.23 -9.45
CA LEU A 133 2.85 -12.39 -10.28
C LEU A 133 1.39 -12.84 -10.24
N TYR A 134 0.78 -12.83 -9.06
CA TYR A 134 -0.65 -13.16 -8.91
C TYR A 134 -1.52 -12.12 -9.63
N GLY A 135 -1.17 -10.83 -9.50
CA GLY A 135 -1.83 -9.76 -10.27
C GLY A 135 -1.68 -9.94 -11.78
N PHE A 136 -0.47 -10.28 -12.25
CA PHE A 136 -0.22 -10.57 -13.67
C PHE A 136 -0.96 -11.80 -14.18
N GLN A 137 -1.14 -12.83 -13.36
CA GLN A 137 -1.93 -14.01 -13.74
C GLN A 137 -3.38 -13.62 -14.05
N ASN A 138 -3.99 -12.80 -13.20
CA ASN A 138 -5.35 -12.30 -13.40
C ASN A 138 -5.46 -11.42 -14.65
N ALA A 139 -4.53 -10.47 -14.84
CA ALA A 139 -4.50 -9.62 -16.03
C ALA A 139 -4.20 -10.42 -17.33
N GLY A 140 -3.31 -11.41 -17.26
CA GLY A 140 -2.97 -12.28 -18.38
C GLY A 140 -4.16 -13.14 -18.85
N ASN A 141 -5.00 -13.59 -17.92
CA ASN A 141 -6.24 -14.30 -18.26
C ASN A 141 -7.23 -13.41 -19.00
N GLN A 142 -7.35 -12.13 -18.61
CA GLN A 142 -8.17 -11.15 -19.33
C GLN A 142 -7.63 -10.87 -20.75
N LEU A 143 -6.31 -10.71 -20.90
CA LEU A 143 -5.67 -10.54 -22.21
C LEU A 143 -5.87 -11.75 -23.13
N ARG A 144 -5.86 -12.98 -22.60
CA ARG A 144 -6.19 -14.18 -23.39
C ARG A 144 -7.64 -14.15 -23.87
N GLY A 145 -8.57 -13.71 -23.04
CA GLY A 145 -9.96 -13.46 -23.43
C GLY A 145 -10.07 -12.47 -24.59
N LEU A 146 -9.30 -11.37 -24.53
CA LEU A 146 -9.22 -10.40 -25.63
C LEU A 146 -8.59 -11.00 -26.90
N GLN A 147 -7.53 -11.79 -26.79
CA GLN A 147 -6.93 -12.48 -27.95
C GLN A 147 -7.92 -13.44 -28.61
N GLN A 148 -8.72 -14.16 -27.81
CA GLN A 148 -9.75 -15.04 -28.33
C GLN A 148 -10.89 -14.24 -29.00
N ALA A 149 -11.25 -13.07 -28.45
CA ALA A 149 -12.19 -12.15 -29.06
C ALA A 149 -11.69 -11.61 -30.42
N VAL A 150 -10.39 -11.33 -30.59
CA VAL A 150 -9.80 -10.94 -31.87
C VAL A 150 -9.90 -12.06 -32.92
N LYS A 151 -9.75 -13.33 -32.51
CA LYS A 151 -9.90 -14.49 -33.41
C LYS A 151 -11.34 -14.67 -33.92
N ASN A 152 -12.34 -14.25 -33.13
CA ASN A 152 -13.76 -14.28 -33.46
C ASN A 152 -14.38 -12.86 -33.36
N PRO A 153 -14.01 -11.93 -34.26
CA PRO A 153 -14.30 -10.51 -34.11
C PRO A 153 -15.81 -10.20 -34.22
N PHE A 154 -16.54 -10.93 -35.06
CA PHE A 154 -17.99 -10.74 -35.25
C PHE A 154 -18.82 -11.09 -34.01
N GLY A 155 -18.32 -11.97 -33.13
CA GLY A 155 -19.00 -12.34 -31.88
C GLY A 155 -18.65 -11.46 -30.68
N ASN A 156 -17.59 -10.64 -30.77
CA ASN A 156 -17.04 -9.91 -29.61
C ASN A 156 -16.68 -8.44 -29.92
N ALA A 157 -17.32 -7.84 -30.94
CA ALA A 157 -17.01 -6.49 -31.41
C ALA A 157 -17.11 -5.41 -30.31
N GLY A 158 -18.10 -5.50 -29.42
CA GLY A 158 -18.29 -4.54 -28.33
C GLY A 158 -17.13 -4.51 -27.32
N LEU A 159 -16.62 -5.68 -26.96
CA LEU A 159 -15.47 -5.81 -26.05
C LEU A 159 -14.21 -5.19 -26.70
N LEU A 160 -13.95 -5.50 -27.96
CA LEU A 160 -12.80 -4.99 -28.70
C LEU A 160 -12.82 -3.45 -28.85
N VAL A 161 -13.99 -2.88 -29.16
CA VAL A 161 -14.16 -1.42 -29.26
C VAL A 161 -13.93 -0.74 -27.91
N SER A 162 -14.48 -1.30 -26.83
CA SER A 162 -14.31 -0.74 -25.49
C SER A 162 -12.85 -0.73 -25.03
N GLU A 163 -12.11 -1.81 -25.29
CA GLU A 163 -10.71 -1.94 -24.85
C GLU A 163 -9.77 -1.09 -25.71
N ALA A 164 -10.01 -1.03 -27.03
CA ALA A 164 -9.33 -0.10 -27.91
C ALA A 164 -9.55 1.36 -27.48
N GLY A 165 -10.79 1.71 -27.12
CA GLY A 165 -11.13 3.03 -26.59
C GLY A 165 -10.37 3.37 -25.31
N LYS A 166 -10.32 2.45 -24.34
CA LYS A 166 -9.54 2.61 -23.10
C LYS A 166 -8.05 2.81 -23.38
N ARG A 167 -7.46 2.00 -24.25
CA ARG A 167 -6.04 2.12 -24.63
C ARG A 167 -5.73 3.47 -25.29
N VAL A 168 -6.59 3.93 -26.20
CA VAL A 168 -6.44 5.24 -26.85
C VAL A 168 -6.50 6.36 -25.81
N ARG A 169 -7.47 6.31 -24.88
CA ARG A 169 -7.60 7.30 -23.81
C ARG A 169 -6.37 7.32 -22.91
N ARG A 170 -5.89 6.15 -22.43
CA ARG A 170 -4.66 6.06 -21.63
C ARG A 170 -3.46 6.68 -22.36
N ARG A 171 -3.26 6.36 -23.64
CA ARG A 171 -2.16 6.94 -24.45
C ARG A 171 -2.28 8.45 -24.66
N ALA A 172 -3.50 8.97 -24.69
CA ALA A 172 -3.77 10.40 -24.80
C ALA A 172 -3.72 11.14 -23.44
N GLY A 173 -3.40 10.46 -22.34
CA GLY A 173 -3.44 11.04 -20.99
C GLY A 173 -4.86 11.34 -20.49
N LEU A 174 -5.88 10.77 -21.13
CA LEU A 174 -7.28 10.91 -20.75
C LEU A 174 -7.68 9.73 -19.86
N GLY A 175 -8.32 10.01 -18.72
CA GLY A 175 -8.80 8.97 -17.80
C GLY A 175 -9.71 7.97 -18.50
N THR A 176 -9.68 6.70 -18.08
CA THR A 176 -10.40 5.59 -18.74
C THR A 176 -11.92 5.61 -18.52
N GLY A 177 -12.41 6.57 -17.73
CA GLY A 177 -13.80 6.66 -17.29
C GLY A 177 -14.05 6.00 -15.93
N ILE A 178 -13.03 5.41 -15.31
CA ILE A 178 -13.07 5.00 -13.90
C ILE A 178 -13.23 6.25 -13.04
N THR A 179 -14.09 6.18 -12.04
CA THR A 179 -14.28 7.26 -11.07
C THR A 179 -14.64 6.67 -9.71
N LEU A 180 -14.20 7.34 -8.63
CA LEU A 180 -14.61 7.04 -7.26
C LEU A 180 -15.70 7.99 -6.75
N LYS A 181 -16.23 8.88 -7.63
CA LYS A 181 -17.35 9.77 -7.29
C LYS A 181 -18.56 8.95 -6.86
N GLY A 182 -19.20 9.39 -5.78
CA GLY A 182 -20.34 8.69 -5.17
C GLY A 182 -19.96 7.55 -4.22
N VAL A 183 -18.68 7.15 -4.17
CA VAL A 183 -18.16 6.19 -3.19
C VAL A 183 -17.25 6.88 -2.17
N VAL A 184 -16.45 7.85 -2.62
CA VAL A 184 -15.60 8.69 -1.77
C VAL A 184 -16.33 9.98 -1.40
N HIS A 185 -16.14 10.43 -0.16
CA HIS A 185 -16.75 11.67 0.35
C HIS A 185 -16.27 12.90 -0.48
N PRO A 186 -17.14 13.88 -0.80
CA PRO A 186 -16.78 15.00 -1.69
C PRO A 186 -15.55 15.80 -1.27
N SER A 187 -15.29 15.96 0.03
CA SER A 187 -14.09 16.67 0.51
C SER A 187 -12.77 15.97 0.20
N LEU A 188 -12.81 14.70 -0.21
CA LEU A 188 -11.66 13.89 -0.60
C LEU A 188 -11.56 13.70 -2.12
N GLU A 189 -12.33 14.44 -2.91
CA GLU A 189 -12.42 14.30 -4.37
C GLU A 189 -11.04 14.39 -5.05
N SER A 190 -10.23 15.40 -4.71
CA SER A 190 -8.87 15.57 -5.25
C SER A 190 -7.97 14.35 -4.99
N SER A 191 -7.96 13.83 -3.77
CA SER A 191 -7.20 12.61 -3.44
C SER A 191 -7.77 11.36 -4.13
N SER A 192 -9.07 11.32 -4.37
CA SER A 192 -9.72 10.24 -5.12
C SER A 192 -9.33 10.26 -6.60
N GLU A 193 -9.21 11.45 -7.20
CA GLU A 193 -8.75 11.63 -8.59
C GLU A 193 -7.31 11.17 -8.74
N GLN A 194 -6.43 11.49 -7.78
CA GLN A 194 -5.06 10.98 -7.74
C GLN A 194 -5.00 9.45 -7.66
N ALA A 195 -5.87 8.82 -6.84
CA ALA A 195 -5.94 7.37 -6.77
C ALA A 195 -6.39 6.74 -8.10
N VAL A 196 -7.39 7.34 -8.76
CA VAL A 196 -7.86 6.90 -10.08
C VAL A 196 -6.77 7.04 -11.13
N GLU A 197 -6.04 8.16 -11.15
CA GLU A 197 -4.92 8.37 -12.06
C GLU A 197 -3.82 7.33 -11.86
N ALA A 198 -3.45 7.06 -10.60
CA ALA A 198 -2.45 6.04 -10.26
C ALA A 198 -2.89 4.64 -10.74
N ILE A 199 -4.18 4.29 -10.57
CA ILE A 199 -4.74 3.02 -11.06
C ILE A 199 -4.66 2.94 -12.60
N ASP A 200 -5.00 4.02 -13.30
CA ASP A 200 -4.98 4.06 -14.77
C ASP A 200 -3.56 3.93 -15.33
N LEU A 201 -2.59 4.64 -14.75
CA LEU A 201 -1.18 4.54 -15.10
C LEU A 201 -0.64 3.13 -14.82
N PHE A 202 -0.93 2.59 -13.65
CA PHE A 202 -0.53 1.24 -13.25
C PHE A 202 -1.08 0.18 -14.21
N ALA A 203 -2.38 0.25 -14.54
CA ALA A 203 -3.00 -0.67 -15.48
C ALA A 203 -2.36 -0.63 -16.87
N GLY A 204 -2.02 0.59 -17.36
CA GLY A 204 -1.30 0.75 -18.61
C GLY A 204 0.10 0.12 -18.59
N VAL A 205 0.83 0.26 -17.47
CA VAL A 205 2.13 -0.41 -17.29
C VAL A 205 1.98 -1.93 -17.30
N ILE A 206 1.05 -2.49 -16.51
CA ILE A 206 0.80 -3.95 -16.47
C ILE A 206 0.52 -4.51 -17.87
N GLU A 207 -0.36 -3.86 -18.62
CA GLU A 207 -0.69 -4.25 -19.98
C GLU A 207 0.53 -4.23 -20.91
N ASN A 208 1.32 -3.16 -20.88
CA ASN A 208 2.54 -3.05 -21.68
C ASN A 208 3.56 -4.12 -21.33
N GLN A 209 3.76 -4.42 -20.04
CA GLN A 209 4.71 -5.45 -19.61
C GLN A 209 4.26 -6.86 -20.00
N LEU A 210 2.95 -7.16 -19.91
CA LEU A 210 2.40 -8.43 -20.39
C LEU A 210 2.57 -8.60 -21.90
N LEU A 211 2.34 -7.54 -22.69
CA LEU A 211 2.53 -7.58 -24.14
C LEU A 211 4.00 -7.78 -24.51
N LYS A 212 4.92 -7.15 -23.79
CA LYS A 212 6.36 -7.21 -24.05
C LYS A 212 6.98 -8.54 -23.63
N HIS A 213 6.69 -9.03 -22.43
CA HIS A 213 7.38 -10.18 -21.84
C HIS A 213 6.55 -11.48 -21.90
N GLY A 214 5.23 -11.39 -22.02
CA GLY A 214 4.33 -12.55 -22.01
C GLY A 214 4.56 -13.43 -20.79
N LYS A 215 4.74 -14.75 -21.00
CA LYS A 215 5.03 -15.70 -19.92
C LYS A 215 6.40 -15.48 -19.25
N LYS A 216 7.34 -14.79 -19.91
CA LYS A 216 8.68 -14.53 -19.35
C LYS A 216 8.71 -13.40 -18.33
N VAL A 217 7.57 -12.74 -18.06
CA VAL A 217 7.46 -11.71 -17.02
C VAL A 217 7.91 -12.24 -15.64
N VAL A 218 7.85 -13.55 -15.43
CA VAL A 218 8.30 -14.22 -14.20
C VAL A 218 9.81 -14.08 -13.94
N GLU A 219 10.60 -13.81 -14.98
CA GLU A 219 12.05 -13.66 -14.90
C GLU A 219 12.46 -12.22 -14.57
N GLU A 220 11.54 -11.26 -14.70
CA GLU A 220 11.82 -9.82 -14.63
C GLU A 220 11.73 -9.26 -13.20
N GLN A 221 12.50 -9.83 -12.26
CA GLN A 221 12.31 -9.61 -10.82
C GLN A 221 12.42 -8.14 -10.38
N PHE A 222 13.31 -7.34 -10.97
CA PHE A 222 13.41 -5.91 -10.63
C PHE A 222 12.13 -5.14 -10.97
N MET A 223 11.54 -5.44 -12.14
CA MET A 223 10.27 -4.87 -12.57
C MET A 223 9.13 -5.38 -11.69
N LEU A 224 9.09 -6.69 -11.39
CA LEU A 224 8.08 -7.28 -10.51
C LEU A 224 8.09 -6.60 -9.13
N LYS A 225 9.27 -6.31 -8.57
CA LYS A 225 9.39 -5.59 -7.30
C LYS A 225 8.76 -4.18 -7.41
N GLN A 226 9.10 -3.41 -8.44
CA GLN A 226 8.55 -2.06 -8.65
C GLN A 226 7.02 -2.07 -8.83
N ILE A 227 6.50 -3.07 -9.53
CA ILE A 227 5.07 -3.30 -9.70
C ILE A 227 4.40 -3.60 -8.36
N ALA A 228 5.01 -4.46 -7.54
CA ALA A 228 4.48 -4.78 -6.22
C ALA A 228 4.47 -3.54 -5.30
N ASP A 229 5.55 -2.74 -5.30
CA ASP A 229 5.62 -1.49 -4.53
C ASP A 229 4.51 -0.51 -4.97
N SER A 230 4.27 -0.37 -6.27
CA SER A 230 3.17 0.46 -6.80
C SER A 230 1.79 -0.08 -6.39
N ALA A 231 1.60 -1.39 -6.42
CA ALA A 231 0.34 -2.02 -5.99
C ALA A 231 0.07 -1.83 -4.49
N ILE A 232 1.13 -1.89 -3.66
CA ILE A 232 1.06 -1.61 -2.22
C ILE A 232 0.57 -0.17 -1.98
N ASP A 233 1.16 0.81 -2.68
CA ASP A 233 0.79 2.22 -2.54
C ASP A 233 -0.66 2.48 -3.03
N ILE A 234 -1.05 1.93 -4.18
CA ILE A 234 -2.41 2.07 -4.69
C ILE A 234 -3.44 1.48 -3.71
N TYR A 235 -3.16 0.28 -3.15
CA TYR A 235 -4.03 -0.32 -2.15
C TYR A 235 -4.09 0.55 -0.89
N ALA A 236 -2.96 1.10 -0.43
CA ALA A 236 -2.92 2.02 0.69
C ALA A 236 -3.81 3.24 0.46
N MET A 237 -3.73 3.88 -0.72
CA MET A 237 -4.55 5.04 -1.09
C MET A 237 -6.04 4.75 -0.98
N VAL A 238 -6.53 3.68 -1.62
CA VAL A 238 -7.97 3.37 -1.64
C VAL A 238 -8.49 2.92 -0.26
N VAL A 239 -7.65 2.24 0.52
CA VAL A 239 -7.99 1.82 1.89
C VAL A 239 -8.22 3.04 2.79
N VAL A 240 -7.32 4.03 2.76
CA VAL A 240 -7.46 5.22 3.62
C VAL A 240 -8.55 6.17 3.12
N LEU A 241 -8.74 6.29 1.80
CA LEU A 241 -9.87 7.03 1.22
C LEU A 241 -11.20 6.44 1.68
N SER A 242 -11.35 5.11 1.64
CA SER A 242 -12.55 4.41 2.11
C SER A 242 -12.80 4.65 3.60
N ARG A 243 -11.78 4.48 4.45
CA ARG A 243 -11.92 4.69 5.89
C ARG A 243 -12.27 6.14 6.24
N ALA A 244 -11.56 7.11 5.64
CA ALA A 244 -11.77 8.53 5.90
C ALA A 244 -13.13 9.00 5.38
N SER A 245 -13.56 8.53 4.20
CA SER A 245 -14.88 8.86 3.65
C SER A 245 -16.02 8.37 4.52
N ARG A 246 -15.87 7.22 5.20
CA ARG A 246 -16.88 6.71 6.13
C ARG A 246 -16.93 7.51 7.44
N ALA A 247 -15.86 8.21 7.79
CA ALA A 247 -15.78 8.99 9.02
C ALA A 247 -16.28 10.43 8.86
N LEU A 248 -16.32 10.93 7.63
CA LEU A 248 -16.86 12.23 7.22
C LEU A 248 -18.35 12.12 6.93
#